data_AF-A0A530QXN2-F1
#
_entry.id   AF-A0A530QXN2-F1
#
_cell.length_a   1.000
_cell.length_b   1.000
_cell.length_c   1.000
_cell.angle_alpha   90.00
_cell.angle_beta   90.00
_cell.angle_gamma   90.00
#
_symmetry.space_group_name_H-M   'P 1'
#
loop_
_entity.id
_entity.type
_entity.pdbx_description
1 polymer ?
#
loop_
_entity_poly.entity_id
_entity_poly.type
_entity_poly.pdbx_seq_one_letter_code
_entity_poly.pdbx_strand_id
1 'polypeptide(L)'
;MPSLKSHVVSFVLRYSRKKAFSSPENLQRWIAYARKTENHQPPALLRSRFDITTRSVDGFPVYEIAPKAGERKRILYLHGGAYVFEITPYHWRLIGDMARRLGFGITVPIYPIAPEHDFHSMFGMVGKVYRQMLDETEAQDIVFMGDSAGGNMAVVLTM
;
A
#
# COMPACT_ATOMS: atom_id res chain seq x y z
N MET A 1 -26.84 0.67 17.69
CA MET A 1 -27.33 -0.29 16.68
C MET A 1 -26.51 -0.12 15.40
N PRO A 2 -26.08 -1.20 14.73
CA PRO A 2 -25.36 -1.09 13.46
C PRO A 2 -26.20 -0.39 12.39
N SER A 3 -25.56 0.37 11.50
CA SER A 3 -26.27 1.04 10.39
C SER A 3 -26.69 0.05 9.32
N LEU A 4 -27.70 0.41 8.50
CA LEU A 4 -28.12 -0.39 7.34
C LEU A 4 -26.94 -0.69 6.40
N LYS A 5 -26.04 0.29 6.21
CA LYS A 5 -24.81 0.10 5.43
C LYS A 5 -23.91 -0.99 6.02
N SER A 6 -23.77 -1.04 7.34
CA SER A 6 -22.98 -2.08 8.04
C SER A 6 -23.56 -3.48 7.82
N HIS A 7 -24.90 -3.62 7.85
CA HIS A 7 -25.56 -4.89 7.55
C HIS A 7 -25.34 -5.35 6.10
N VAL A 8 -25.42 -4.43 5.13
CA VAL A 8 -25.14 -4.74 3.71
C VAL A 8 -23.69 -5.16 3.53
N VAL A 9 -22.73 -4.44 4.11
CA VAL A 9 -21.30 -4.82 4.05
C VAL A 9 -21.07 -6.19 4.68
N SER A 10 -21.65 -6.45 5.85
CA SER A 10 -21.53 -7.75 6.53
C SER A 10 -22.09 -8.89 5.70
N PHE A 11 -23.25 -8.68 5.06
CA PHE A 11 -23.85 -9.64 4.14
C PHE A 11 -22.93 -9.92 2.96
N VAL A 12 -22.45 -8.88 2.27
CA VAL A 12 -21.55 -9.02 1.12
C VAL A 12 -20.26 -9.75 1.51
N LEU A 13 -19.62 -9.39 2.63
CA LEU A 13 -18.39 -10.03 3.10
C LEU A 13 -18.59 -11.51 3.43
N ARG A 14 -19.75 -11.86 4.01
CA ARG A 14 -20.10 -13.24 4.35
C ARG A 14 -20.20 -14.14 3.12
N TYR A 15 -20.70 -13.61 2.00
CA TYR A 15 -20.97 -14.39 0.80
C TYR A 15 -19.95 -14.20 -0.35
N SER A 16 -19.06 -13.22 -0.27
CA SER A 16 -18.00 -13.00 -1.27
C SER A 16 -16.65 -13.55 -0.79
N ARG A 17 -15.99 -12.82 0.12
CA ARG A 17 -14.58 -13.01 0.48
C ARG A 17 -14.35 -14.18 1.44
N LYS A 18 -15.29 -14.48 2.35
CA LYS A 18 -15.09 -15.56 3.33
C LYS A 18 -14.80 -16.93 2.72
N LYS A 19 -15.41 -17.24 1.57
CA LYS A 19 -15.19 -18.52 0.88
C LYS A 19 -13.78 -18.61 0.28
N ALA A 20 -13.21 -17.49 -0.18
CA ALA A 20 -11.84 -17.46 -0.69
C ALA A 20 -10.81 -17.83 0.40
N PHE A 21 -11.08 -17.49 1.66
CA PHE A 21 -10.18 -17.78 2.78
C PHE A 21 -10.54 -19.06 3.56
N SER A 22 -11.48 -19.88 3.06
CA SER A 22 -11.96 -21.05 3.81
C SER A 22 -11.08 -22.30 3.67
N SER A 23 -10.19 -22.34 2.67
CA SER A 23 -9.21 -23.42 2.47
C SER A 23 -7.99 -22.91 1.69
N PRO A 24 -6.84 -23.60 1.76
CA PRO A 24 -5.66 -23.24 0.97
C PRO A 24 -5.93 -23.19 -0.54
N GLU A 25 -6.70 -24.14 -1.07
CA GLU A 25 -7.01 -24.25 -2.50
C GLU A 25 -7.91 -23.09 -2.96
N ASN A 26 -8.88 -22.69 -2.14
CA ASN A 26 -9.72 -21.54 -2.44
C ASN A 26 -8.90 -20.24 -2.43
N LEU A 27 -7.96 -20.11 -1.51
CA LEU A 27 -7.08 -18.95 -1.43
C LEU A 27 -6.17 -18.89 -2.66
N GLN A 28 -5.55 -20.01 -3.04
CA GLN A 28 -4.71 -20.08 -4.24
C GLN A 28 -5.49 -19.73 -5.52
N ARG A 29 -6.71 -20.25 -5.68
CA ARG A 29 -7.59 -19.88 -6.81
C ARG A 29 -7.92 -18.40 -6.81
N TRP A 30 -8.18 -17.84 -5.64
CA TRP A 30 -8.49 -16.42 -5.51
C TRP A 30 -7.28 -15.53 -5.82
N ILE A 31 -6.10 -15.86 -5.32
CA ILE A 31 -4.83 -15.19 -5.66
C ILE A 31 -4.61 -15.22 -7.18
N ALA A 32 -4.68 -16.41 -7.78
CA ALA A 32 -4.50 -16.58 -9.22
C ALA A 32 -5.55 -15.83 -10.06
N TYR A 33 -6.78 -15.69 -9.55
CA TYR A 33 -7.83 -14.92 -10.21
C TYR A 33 -7.60 -13.41 -10.10
N ALA A 34 -7.38 -12.90 -8.88
CA ALA A 34 -7.22 -11.47 -8.61
C ALA A 34 -6.02 -10.88 -9.38
N ARG A 35 -4.88 -11.56 -9.33
CA ARG A 35 -3.61 -11.12 -9.93
C ARG A 35 -3.63 -11.00 -11.45
N LYS A 36 -4.62 -11.57 -12.14
CA LYS A 36 -4.80 -11.36 -13.61
C LYS A 36 -5.20 -9.94 -13.97
N THR A 37 -5.78 -9.21 -13.03
CA THR A 37 -6.40 -7.90 -13.27
C THR A 37 -5.89 -6.82 -12.32
N GLU A 38 -4.98 -7.18 -11.42
CA GLU A 38 -4.38 -6.24 -10.50
C GLU A 38 -3.52 -5.22 -11.25
N ASN A 39 -3.60 -3.98 -10.78
CA ASN A 39 -2.88 -2.86 -11.36
C ASN A 39 -2.38 -1.98 -10.22
N HIS A 40 -1.07 -1.97 -10.05
CA HIS A 40 -0.41 -1.18 -9.02
C HIS A 40 -0.46 0.33 -9.32
N GLN A 41 -0.80 0.75 -10.54
CA GLN A 41 -0.71 2.15 -10.92
C GLN A 41 -1.75 3.03 -10.22
N PRO A 42 -1.37 4.24 -9.79
CA PRO A 42 -2.30 5.27 -9.36
C PRO A 42 -3.43 5.50 -10.38
N PRO A 43 -4.70 5.53 -9.96
CA PRO A 43 -5.83 5.86 -10.82
C PRO A 43 -5.69 7.25 -11.44
N ALA A 44 -6.25 7.45 -12.64
CA ALA A 44 -6.18 8.72 -13.37
C ALA A 44 -6.67 9.93 -12.54
N LEU A 45 -7.71 9.75 -11.72
CA LEU A 45 -8.23 10.78 -10.84
C LEU A 45 -7.21 11.22 -9.77
N LEU A 46 -6.34 10.32 -9.32
CA LEU A 46 -5.29 10.68 -8.37
C LEU A 46 -4.19 11.47 -9.08
N ARG A 47 -3.80 11.03 -10.29
CA ARG A 47 -2.81 11.71 -11.15
C ARG A 47 -3.26 13.10 -11.59
N SER A 48 -4.56 13.35 -11.71
CA SER A 48 -5.08 14.68 -12.05
C SER A 48 -5.10 15.64 -10.85
N ARG A 49 -4.90 15.14 -9.62
CA ARG A 49 -4.99 15.92 -8.38
C ARG A 49 -3.64 16.20 -7.73
N PHE A 50 -2.66 15.34 -7.98
CA PHE A 50 -1.34 15.42 -7.38
C PHE A 50 -0.28 15.27 -8.45
N ASP A 51 0.86 15.92 -8.26
CA ASP A 51 2.07 15.56 -8.97
C ASP A 51 2.54 14.20 -8.45
N ILE A 52 2.63 13.22 -9.36
CA ILE A 52 3.02 11.86 -9.03
C ILE A 52 4.20 11.48 -9.90
N THR A 53 5.35 11.33 -9.28
CA THR A 53 6.53 10.79 -9.95
C THR A 53 6.66 9.30 -9.64
N THR A 54 7.44 8.60 -10.45
CA THR A 54 7.70 7.18 -10.27
C THR A 54 9.17 6.93 -10.49
N ARG A 55 9.76 6.18 -9.58
CA ARG A 55 11.13 5.67 -9.68
C ARG A 55 11.12 4.15 -9.46
N SER A 56 12.25 3.50 -9.70
CA SER A 56 12.40 2.06 -9.46
C SER A 56 13.43 1.79 -8.36
N VAL A 57 13.13 0.81 -7.50
CA VAL A 57 14.06 0.25 -6.52
C VAL A 57 13.99 -1.26 -6.63
N ASP A 58 15.14 -1.89 -6.89
CA ASP A 58 15.27 -3.34 -7.07
C ASP A 58 14.34 -3.92 -8.16
N GLY A 59 14.02 -3.11 -9.17
CA GLY A 59 13.11 -3.48 -10.27
C GLY A 59 11.63 -3.19 -9.99
N PHE A 60 11.28 -2.75 -8.78
CA PHE A 60 9.90 -2.48 -8.37
C PHE A 60 9.57 -0.98 -8.38
N PRO A 61 8.35 -0.58 -8.74
CA PRO A 61 7.98 0.83 -8.79
C PRO A 61 7.79 1.41 -7.38
N VAL A 62 8.23 2.64 -7.21
CA VAL A 62 7.98 3.48 -6.04
C VAL A 62 7.32 4.76 -6.52
N TYR A 63 6.11 5.01 -6.03
CA TYR A 63 5.37 6.23 -6.34
C TYR A 63 5.64 7.29 -5.27
N GLU A 64 5.93 8.50 -5.71
CA GLU A 64 6.06 9.68 -4.85
C GLU A 64 4.89 10.61 -5.18
N ILE A 65 4.03 10.90 -4.20
CA ILE A 65 2.79 11.66 -4.40
C ILE A 65 2.91 12.97 -3.67
N ALA A 66 3.21 14.01 -4.43
CA ALA A 66 3.81 15.25 -3.94
C ALA A 66 5.05 14.96 -3.06
N PRO A 67 6.07 15.80 -3.19
CA PRO A 67 6.09 16.84 -2.18
C PRO A 67 5.86 18.20 -2.83
N LYS A 68 5.08 19.08 -2.19
CA LYS A 68 5.24 20.51 -2.45
C LYS A 68 6.63 20.95 -1.96
N ALA A 69 7.28 21.82 -2.71
CA ALA A 69 8.55 22.41 -2.32
C ALA A 69 8.44 23.01 -0.89
N GLY A 70 9.35 22.60 0.01
CA GLY A 70 9.37 23.04 1.41
C GLY A 70 8.61 22.16 2.40
N GLU A 71 8.06 21.01 1.98
CA GLU A 71 7.45 20.04 2.90
C GLU A 71 8.47 19.44 3.86
N ARG A 72 8.16 19.49 5.15
CA ARG A 72 9.04 18.95 6.19
C ARG A 72 8.78 17.47 6.49
N LYS A 73 7.55 16.97 6.29
CA LYS A 73 7.12 15.62 6.69
C LYS A 73 6.75 14.74 5.51
N ARG A 74 7.17 13.47 5.56
CA ARG A 74 6.85 12.44 4.55
C ARG A 74 6.26 11.20 5.19
N ILE A 75 5.38 10.52 4.47
CA ILE A 75 4.79 9.25 4.87
C ILE A 75 5.38 8.15 4.00
N LEU A 76 5.94 7.10 4.61
CA LEU A 76 6.20 5.82 3.95
C LEU A 76 4.94 4.96 4.12
N TYR A 77 4.11 4.88 3.07
CA TYR A 77 2.86 4.13 3.11
C TYR A 77 3.03 2.73 2.55
N LEU A 78 2.72 1.73 3.37
CA LEU A 78 2.84 0.30 3.07
C LEU A 78 1.44 -0.27 2.91
N HIS A 79 1.08 -0.66 1.69
CA HIS A 79 -0.27 -1.14 1.40
C HIS A 79 -0.56 -2.50 2.04
N GLY A 80 -1.82 -2.77 2.36
CA GLY A 80 -2.29 -4.12 2.67
C GLY A 80 -2.36 -5.02 1.45
N GLY A 81 -2.60 -6.32 1.69
CA GLY A 81 -2.65 -7.33 0.62
C GLY A 81 -2.22 -8.72 1.05
N ALA A 82 -2.13 -8.99 2.37
CA ALA A 82 -1.67 -10.28 2.91
C ALA A 82 -0.29 -10.74 2.34
N TYR A 83 0.52 -9.79 1.86
CA TYR A 83 1.79 -10.02 1.16
C TYR A 83 1.67 -10.82 -0.15
N VAL A 84 0.47 -11.01 -0.70
CA VAL A 84 0.19 -11.81 -1.92
C VAL A 84 -0.71 -11.10 -2.93
N PHE A 85 -1.26 -9.94 -2.56
CA PHE A 85 -2.10 -9.09 -3.41
C PHE A 85 -1.47 -7.71 -3.57
N GLU A 86 -1.67 -7.12 -4.73
CA GLU A 86 -1.25 -5.76 -5.04
C GLU A 86 -2.02 -4.67 -4.28
N ILE A 87 -1.48 -3.45 -4.35
CA ILE A 87 -2.21 -2.25 -3.94
C ILE A 87 -3.53 -2.10 -4.72
N THR A 88 -4.58 -1.60 -4.06
CA THR A 88 -5.93 -1.48 -4.64
C THR A 88 -6.33 -0.02 -4.86
N PRO A 89 -7.36 0.26 -5.69
CA PRO A 89 -7.93 1.60 -5.80
C PRO A 89 -8.42 2.20 -4.48
N TYR A 90 -8.79 1.37 -3.50
CA TYR A 90 -9.18 1.84 -2.16
C TYR A 90 -7.98 2.35 -1.37
N HIS A 91 -6.82 1.70 -1.46
CA HIS A 91 -5.58 2.21 -0.88
C HIS A 91 -5.21 3.55 -1.53
N TRP A 92 -5.27 3.64 -2.86
CA TRP A 92 -5.01 4.89 -3.58
C TRP A 92 -5.93 6.03 -3.17
N ARG A 93 -7.20 5.75 -2.91
CA ARG A 93 -8.14 6.73 -2.37
C ARG A 93 -7.73 7.20 -0.97
N LEU A 94 -7.34 6.28 -0.09
CA LEU A 94 -6.86 6.61 1.25
C LEU A 94 -5.60 7.49 1.18
N ILE A 95 -4.62 7.09 0.36
CA ILE A 95 -3.38 7.83 0.12
C ILE A 95 -3.69 9.26 -0.36
N GLY A 96 -4.57 9.42 -1.35
CA GLY A 96 -4.97 10.74 -1.84
C GLY A 96 -5.70 11.59 -0.79
N ASP A 97 -6.55 10.97 0.04
CA ASP A 97 -7.20 11.67 1.15
C ASP A 97 -6.20 12.11 2.22
N MET A 98 -5.18 11.32 2.51
CA MET A 98 -4.11 11.67 3.45
C MET A 98 -3.23 12.80 2.90
N ALA A 99 -2.75 12.68 1.66
CA ALA A 99 -1.96 13.72 1.01
C ALA A 99 -2.69 15.07 1.03
N ARG A 100 -3.99 15.07 0.70
CA ARG A 100 -4.83 16.28 0.74
C ARG A 100 -5.03 16.85 2.13
N ARG A 101 -5.28 16.01 3.14
CA ARG A 101 -5.66 16.47 4.49
C ARG A 101 -4.47 16.85 5.35
N LEU A 102 -3.36 16.13 5.21
CA LEU A 102 -2.15 16.34 6.01
C LEU A 102 -1.18 17.30 5.32
N GLY A 103 -1.21 17.37 3.99
CA GLY A 103 -0.22 18.13 3.22
C GLY A 103 1.19 17.56 3.32
N PHE A 104 1.31 16.24 3.54
CA PHE A 104 2.59 15.53 3.59
C PHE A 104 2.82 14.81 2.26
N GLY A 105 4.06 14.76 1.81
CA GLY A 105 4.47 13.91 0.71
C GLY A 105 4.35 12.44 1.08
N ILE A 106 3.95 11.60 0.13
CA ILE A 106 3.73 10.17 0.39
C ILE A 106 4.54 9.33 -0.58
N THR A 107 5.42 8.51 -0.02
CA THR A 107 6.21 7.49 -0.71
C THR A 107 5.51 6.15 -0.59
N VAL A 108 5.18 5.53 -1.73
CA VAL A 108 4.42 4.28 -1.82
C VAL A 108 5.24 3.25 -2.61
N PRO A 109 6.01 2.39 -1.92
CA PRO A 109 6.68 1.27 -2.57
C PRO A 109 5.69 0.18 -2.93
N ILE A 110 5.73 -0.26 -4.20
CA ILE A 110 5.06 -1.49 -4.64
C ILE A 110 6.03 -2.63 -4.38
N TYR A 111 6.08 -3.08 -3.13
CA TYR A 111 7.08 -4.05 -2.69
C TYR A 111 6.82 -5.44 -3.33
N PRO A 112 7.87 -6.27 -3.51
CA PRO A 112 7.73 -7.62 -4.06
C PRO A 112 6.71 -8.45 -3.27
N ILE A 113 5.87 -9.27 -3.90
CA ILE A 113 4.87 -10.08 -3.21
C ILE A 113 5.12 -11.58 -3.37
N ALA A 114 4.63 -12.35 -2.41
CA ALA A 114 4.65 -13.81 -2.45
C ALA A 114 3.62 -14.34 -3.47
N PRO A 115 3.83 -15.55 -4.01
CA PRO A 115 4.94 -16.47 -3.72
C PRO A 115 6.20 -16.25 -4.56
N GLU A 116 6.22 -15.32 -5.52
CA GLU A 116 7.38 -15.11 -6.41
C GLU A 116 8.58 -14.53 -5.66
N HIS A 117 8.31 -13.79 -4.58
CA HIS A 117 9.32 -13.20 -3.72
C HIS A 117 9.08 -13.55 -2.26
N ASP A 118 10.17 -13.63 -1.50
CA ASP A 118 10.16 -13.93 -0.08
C ASP A 118 10.19 -12.65 0.78
N PHE A 119 10.13 -12.84 2.09
CA PHE A 119 10.13 -11.72 3.03
C PHE A 119 11.47 -10.94 3.01
N HIS A 120 12.60 -11.59 2.71
CA HIS A 120 13.89 -10.88 2.58
C HIS A 120 13.84 -9.86 1.44
N SER A 121 13.27 -10.27 0.30
CA SER A 121 13.09 -9.39 -0.86
C SER A 121 12.14 -8.24 -0.54
N MET A 122 11.00 -8.54 0.10
CA MET A 122 10.01 -7.55 0.56
C MET A 122 10.61 -6.48 1.46
N PHE A 123 11.14 -6.90 2.62
CA PHE A 123 11.66 -5.99 3.64
C PHE A 123 12.96 -5.33 3.20
N GLY A 124 13.78 -6.03 2.40
CA GLY A 124 15.00 -5.48 1.80
C GLY A 124 14.71 -4.30 0.89
N MET A 125 13.75 -4.45 -0.03
CA MET A 125 13.34 -3.39 -0.96
C MET A 125 12.77 -2.18 -0.21
N VAL A 126 11.84 -2.41 0.74
CA VAL A 126 11.24 -1.31 1.53
C VAL A 126 12.28 -0.62 2.42
N GLY A 127 13.20 -1.37 3.04
CA GLY A 127 14.30 -0.81 3.81
C GLY A 127 15.25 0.05 2.94
N LYS A 128 15.46 -0.32 1.67
CA LYS A 128 16.22 0.49 0.72
C LYS A 128 15.48 1.77 0.35
N VAL A 129 14.16 1.72 0.16
CA VAL A 129 13.33 2.91 -0.04
C VAL A 129 13.42 3.86 1.16
N TYR A 130 13.31 3.34 2.39
CA TYR A 130 13.44 4.14 3.60
C TYR A 130 14.83 4.81 3.70
N ARG A 131 15.91 4.08 3.43
CA ARG A 131 17.26 4.66 3.41
C ARG A 131 17.39 5.80 2.40
N GLN A 132 16.81 5.66 1.21
CA GLN A 132 16.79 6.73 0.21
C GLN A 132 15.96 7.94 0.65
N MET A 133 14.89 7.73 1.42
CA MET A 133 14.14 8.86 2.00
C MET A 133 14.97 9.63 3.04
N LEU A 134 15.85 8.95 3.79
CA LEU A 134 16.75 9.59 4.77
C LEU A 134 17.80 10.51 4.12
N ASP A 135 18.10 10.34 2.83
CA ASP A 135 18.99 11.24 2.09
C ASP A 135 18.36 12.62 1.86
N GLU A 136 17.03 12.73 1.95
CA GLU A 136 16.26 13.93 1.63
C GLU A 136 15.41 14.45 2.80
N THR A 137 15.19 13.64 3.85
CA THR A 137 14.25 13.94 4.93
C THR A 137 14.76 13.39 6.26
N GLU A 138 14.76 14.24 7.28
CA GLU A 138 15.14 13.86 8.64
C GLU A 138 14.28 12.70 9.17
N ALA A 139 14.89 11.76 9.88
CA ALA A 139 14.20 10.55 10.36
C ALA A 139 12.95 10.86 11.20
N GLN A 140 13.01 11.90 12.03
CA GLN A 140 11.89 12.36 12.88
C GLN A 140 10.68 12.89 12.09
N ASP A 141 10.87 13.17 10.81
CA ASP A 141 9.85 13.69 9.92
C ASP A 141 9.35 12.65 8.91
N ILE A 142 9.86 11.42 8.98
CA ILE A 142 9.33 10.27 8.24
C ILE A 142 8.35 9.50 9.13
N VAL A 143 7.12 9.36 8.66
CA VAL A 143 6.06 8.61 9.33
C VAL A 143 5.85 7.28 8.61
N PHE A 144 6.02 6.17 9.33
CA PHE A 144 5.62 4.85 8.84
C PHE A 144 4.11 4.69 8.97
N MET A 145 3.45 4.26 7.90
CA MET A 145 2.02 4.03 7.90
C MET A 145 1.67 2.84 7.02
N GLY A 146 0.65 2.08 7.40
CA GLY A 146 0.15 0.99 6.57
C GLY A 146 -1.13 0.38 7.11
N ASP A 147 -1.77 -0.44 6.30
CA ASP A 147 -3.00 -1.14 6.64
C ASP A 147 -2.83 -2.67 6.55
N SER A 148 -3.51 -3.42 7.42
CA SER A 148 -3.45 -4.89 7.43
C SER A 148 -2.00 -5.41 7.44
N ALA A 149 -1.59 -6.20 6.43
CA ALA A 149 -0.21 -6.67 6.26
C ALA A 149 0.79 -5.51 6.16
N GLY A 150 0.48 -4.43 5.45
CA GLY A 150 1.33 -3.25 5.39
C GLY A 150 1.43 -2.52 6.74
N GLY A 151 0.38 -2.59 7.57
CA GLY A 151 0.43 -2.11 8.95
C GLY A 151 1.36 -2.94 9.84
N ASN A 152 1.36 -4.27 9.66
CA ASN A 152 2.35 -5.14 10.30
C ASN A 152 3.78 -4.78 9.85
N MET A 153 4.01 -4.63 8.54
CA MET A 153 5.31 -4.22 8.01
C MET A 153 5.77 -2.87 8.57
N ALA A 154 4.87 -1.89 8.69
CA ALA A 154 5.16 -0.58 9.27
C ALA A 154 5.67 -0.68 10.72
N VAL A 155 5.01 -1.49 11.56
CA VAL A 155 5.45 -1.73 12.93
C VAL A 155 6.80 -2.42 12.96
N VAL A 156 6.96 -3.50 12.19
CA VAL A 156 8.21 -4.29 12.16
C VAL A 156 9.42 -3.46 11.76
N LEU A 157 9.26 -2.52 10.82
CA LEU A 157 10.37 -1.64 10.38
C LEU A 157 10.77 -0.57 11.42
N THR A 158 9.97 -0.39 12.47
CA THR A 158 10.23 0.61 13.53
C THR A 158 10.69 0.01 14.85
N MET A 159 10.83 -1.32 14.92
CA MET A 159 11.34 -2.06 16.08
C MET A 159 12.84 -2.35 15.92
#